data_AF-A0AA85AVL1-F1
#
_entry.id   AF-A0AA85AVL1-F1
#
_cell.length_a   1.000
_cell.length_b   1.000
_cell.length_c   1.000
_cell.angle_alpha   90.00
_cell.angle_beta   90.00
_cell.angle_gamma   90.00
#
_symmetry.space_group_name_H-M   'P 1'
#
loop_
_entity.id
_entity.type
_entity.pdbx_description
1 polymer ?
#
loop_
_entity_poly.entity_id
_entity_poly.type
_entity_poly.pdbx_seq_one_letter_code
_entity_poly.pdbx_strand_id
1 'polypeptide(L)'
;MKIILYTLICFICGFTLFLCLIFHQWLSFSVVNSPMFRPTIDSELALFITNELSRLLNPDIPTVEDVGDTVERAWFKHEKEFCLKVLNGTHQLFNSEGCRNSCLISNQPYTRRNVIIIPYRNRAEHLMKLIPRLVELLTKQNLCYLLIVSEQIDQQPFNKGIVMNTAFVEALNWLPFHCAIFHDVDLIPMNNEVDYTCSIYPKHISVSVDKFQNRLPYIELIGGVLSIPLKAFLRVNGYSNLFWGWGAEDDDVYERLMINEIPVIRPDPNVAQFTMLKHKPSLAFHSALRFYAT
;
A
#
# COMPACT_ATOMS: atom_id res chain seq x y z
N MET A 1 2.83 37.22 -0.77
CA MET A 1 2.08 35.97 -0.97
C MET A 1 3.01 35.01 -1.72
N LYS A 2 3.72 34.12 -1.01
CA LYS A 2 4.79 33.30 -1.62
C LYS A 2 4.19 32.03 -2.23
N ILE A 3 4.29 31.93 -3.55
CA ILE A 3 3.98 30.76 -4.37
C ILE A 3 5.09 29.74 -4.13
N ILE A 4 4.73 28.54 -3.67
CA ILE A 4 5.65 27.40 -3.54
C ILE A 4 5.59 26.63 -4.86
N LEU A 5 6.71 26.60 -5.57
CA LEU A 5 6.94 25.83 -6.79
C LEU A 5 7.18 24.36 -6.38
N TYR A 6 6.40 23.41 -6.92
CA TYR A 6 6.62 21.98 -6.72
C TYR A 6 7.10 21.35 -8.05
N THR A 7 8.18 20.57 -7.98
CA THR A 7 8.79 19.88 -9.12
C THR A 7 8.05 18.56 -9.39
N LEU A 8 7.61 18.37 -10.63
CA LEU A 8 6.92 17.15 -11.09
C LEU A 8 7.96 16.16 -11.65
N ILE A 9 7.91 14.90 -11.19
CA ILE A 9 8.62 13.79 -11.85
C ILE A 9 7.57 12.72 -12.16
N CYS A 10 7.39 12.39 -13.44
CA CYS A 10 6.50 11.33 -13.90
C CYS A 10 7.34 10.15 -14.42
N PHE A 11 7.03 8.95 -13.95
CA PHE A 11 7.54 7.71 -14.53
C PHE A 11 6.38 6.80 -14.90
N ILE A 12 6.49 6.20 -16.10
CA ILE A 12 5.61 5.15 -16.58
C ILE A 12 6.36 3.84 -16.36
N CYS A 13 5.81 2.94 -15.55
CA CYS A 13 6.26 1.56 -15.49
C CYS A 13 5.06 0.66 -15.83
N GLY A 14 4.94 0.26 -17.10
CA GLY A 14 3.80 -0.53 -17.59
C GLY A 14 2.49 0.26 -17.62
N PHE A 15 1.41 -0.33 -17.08
CA PHE A 15 0.05 0.23 -17.06
C PHE A 15 -0.27 1.07 -15.81
N THR A 16 0.70 1.31 -14.93
CA THR A 16 0.50 2.02 -13.65
C THR A 16 1.14 3.40 -13.71
N LEU A 17 0.38 4.42 -13.33
CA LEU A 17 0.86 5.80 -13.24
C LEU A 17 1.13 6.17 -11.78
N PHE A 18 2.35 6.62 -11.50
CA PHE A 18 2.71 7.17 -10.20
C PHE A 18 2.41 8.67 -10.17
N LEU A 19 1.56 9.09 -9.23
CA LEU A 19 1.18 10.49 -9.04
C LEU A 19 1.68 11.00 -7.67
N CYS A 20 2.71 11.84 -7.70
CA CYS A 20 3.07 12.76 -6.63
C CYS A 20 2.43 14.13 -6.97
N LEU A 21 1.43 14.59 -6.19
CA LEU A 21 0.44 15.60 -6.61
C LEU A 21 0.98 17.03 -6.88
N ILE A 22 0.75 17.57 -8.11
CA ILE A 22 0.05 18.85 -8.45
C ILE A 22 -0.66 18.69 -9.83
N PHE A 23 -1.90 19.20 -9.99
CA PHE A 23 -2.88 18.94 -11.08
C PHE A 23 -2.88 19.91 -12.29
N HIS A 24 -3.13 19.41 -13.54
CA HIS A 24 -4.27 19.77 -14.44
C HIS A 24 -4.33 18.96 -15.80
N GLN A 25 -5.49 18.30 -16.02
CA GLN A 25 -6.34 17.99 -17.22
C GLN A 25 -5.91 17.50 -18.66
N TRP A 26 -6.69 16.48 -19.10
CA TRP A 26 -7.43 16.18 -20.39
C TRP A 26 -6.79 15.50 -21.62
N LEU A 27 -7.32 14.32 -22.02
CA LEU A 27 -8.11 14.02 -23.26
C LEU A 27 -8.42 12.49 -23.40
N SER A 28 -9.24 12.10 -24.38
CA SER A 28 -10.40 11.19 -24.27
C SER A 28 -10.54 10.06 -25.32
N PHE A 29 -11.45 9.07 -25.07
CA PHE A 29 -12.24 8.18 -25.99
C PHE A 29 -11.49 7.05 -26.77
N SER A 30 -11.96 5.81 -27.05
CA SER A 30 -13.26 5.08 -26.98
C SER A 30 -13.10 3.53 -27.10
N VAL A 31 -13.97 2.79 -26.39
CA VAL A 31 -14.78 1.56 -26.67
C VAL A 31 -14.47 0.59 -27.84
N VAL A 32 -14.48 -0.74 -27.57
CA VAL A 32 -15.01 -1.82 -28.45
C VAL A 32 -15.72 -2.93 -27.62
N ASN A 33 -16.78 -3.52 -28.20
CA ASN A 33 -17.77 -4.45 -27.63
C ASN A 33 -17.61 -5.94 -28.06
N SER A 34 -18.02 -6.86 -27.17
CA SER A 34 -18.72 -8.19 -27.38
C SER A 34 -17.96 -9.41 -27.97
N PRO A 35 -18.47 -10.68 -27.87
CA PRO A 35 -19.30 -11.36 -26.85
C PRO A 35 -18.84 -12.80 -26.44
N MET A 36 -19.27 -13.22 -25.23
CA MET A 36 -19.78 -14.54 -24.77
C MET A 36 -19.15 -15.89 -25.24
N PHE A 37 -18.66 -16.72 -24.30
CA PHE A 37 -18.76 -18.19 -24.37
C PHE A 37 -18.80 -18.87 -22.97
N ARG A 38 -19.49 -20.03 -22.88
CA ARG A 38 -19.71 -20.88 -21.69
C ARG A 38 -19.02 -22.26 -21.87
N PRO A 39 -18.81 -23.05 -20.79
CA PRO A 39 -17.51 -23.67 -20.51
C PRO A 39 -17.44 -25.18 -20.77
N THR A 40 -16.25 -25.61 -21.15
CA THR A 40 -15.66 -26.94 -20.94
C THR A 40 -14.30 -26.68 -20.31
N ILE A 41 -13.86 -27.47 -19.30
CA ILE A 41 -12.61 -27.24 -18.55
C ILE A 41 -11.50 -26.81 -19.51
N ASP A 42 -11.08 -25.55 -19.37
CA ASP A 42 -10.50 -24.80 -20.47
C ASP A 42 -9.05 -25.24 -20.70
N SER A 43 -8.75 -25.73 -21.89
CA SER A 43 -7.38 -25.98 -22.32
C SER A 43 -6.52 -24.72 -22.21
N GLU A 44 -7.13 -23.53 -22.28
CA GLU A 44 -6.45 -22.26 -22.04
C GLU A 44 -6.07 -22.08 -20.57
N LEU A 45 -6.89 -22.52 -19.61
CA LEU A 45 -6.55 -22.44 -18.18
C LEU A 45 -5.41 -23.41 -17.83
N ALA A 46 -5.46 -24.64 -18.36
CA ALA A 46 -4.38 -25.60 -18.19
C ALA A 46 -3.07 -25.11 -18.85
N LEU A 47 -3.18 -24.50 -20.04
CA LEU A 47 -2.03 -23.89 -20.74
C LEU A 47 -1.51 -22.65 -20.01
N PHE A 48 -2.39 -21.81 -19.47
CA PHE A 48 -2.05 -20.64 -18.67
C PHE A 48 -1.31 -21.05 -17.39
N ILE A 49 -1.85 -22.01 -16.63
CA ILE A 49 -1.20 -22.54 -15.43
C ILE A 49 0.15 -23.16 -15.79
N THR A 50 0.24 -23.94 -16.87
CA THR A 50 1.51 -24.55 -17.29
C THR A 50 2.53 -23.51 -17.71
N ASN A 51 2.11 -22.46 -18.42
CA ASN A 51 2.97 -21.36 -18.83
C ASN A 51 3.43 -20.52 -17.63
N GLU A 52 2.55 -20.20 -16.68
CA GLU A 52 2.91 -19.46 -15.47
C GLU A 52 3.82 -20.28 -14.56
N LEU A 53 3.54 -21.57 -14.34
CA LEU A 53 4.43 -22.46 -13.60
C LEU A 53 5.80 -22.59 -14.28
N SER A 54 5.84 -22.72 -15.61
CA SER A 54 7.10 -22.75 -16.36
C SER A 54 7.86 -21.43 -16.28
N ARG A 55 7.14 -20.29 -16.22
CA ARG A 55 7.75 -18.96 -16.02
C ARG A 55 8.34 -18.83 -14.63
N LEU A 56 7.65 -19.34 -13.60
CA LEU A 56 8.10 -19.34 -12.21
C LEU A 56 9.27 -20.30 -11.95
N LEU A 57 9.40 -21.36 -12.77
CA LEU A 57 10.52 -22.31 -12.72
C LEU A 57 11.77 -21.84 -13.48
N ASN A 58 11.79 -20.63 -14.02
CA ASN A 58 12.97 -20.09 -14.70
C ASN A 58 14.09 -19.79 -13.68
N PRO A 59 15.25 -20.48 -13.75
CA PRO A 59 16.34 -20.33 -12.78
C PRO A 59 17.00 -18.93 -12.80
N ASP A 60 16.75 -18.12 -13.81
CA ASP A 60 17.24 -16.73 -13.89
C ASP A 60 16.37 -15.74 -13.08
N ILE A 61 15.23 -16.17 -12.56
CA ILE A 61 14.38 -15.35 -11.69
C ILE A 61 14.89 -15.50 -10.25
N PRO A 62 15.34 -14.41 -9.60
CA PRO A 62 15.80 -14.47 -8.22
C PRO A 62 14.68 -14.96 -7.30
N THR A 63 15.04 -15.71 -6.27
CA THR A 63 14.08 -16.13 -5.24
C THR A 63 13.51 -14.92 -4.51
N VAL A 64 12.39 -15.11 -3.81
CA VAL A 64 11.78 -14.04 -2.99
C VAL A 64 12.78 -13.57 -1.93
N GLU A 65 13.53 -14.50 -1.37
CA GLU A 65 14.60 -14.27 -0.40
C GLU A 65 15.72 -13.42 -1.01
N ASP A 66 16.20 -13.77 -2.21
CA ASP A 66 17.26 -13.01 -2.91
C ASP A 66 16.82 -11.57 -3.24
N VAL A 67 15.56 -11.39 -3.64
CA VAL A 67 14.96 -10.07 -3.87
C VAL A 67 14.90 -9.29 -2.56
N GLY A 68 14.43 -9.93 -1.48
CA GLY A 68 14.39 -9.33 -0.14
C GLY A 68 15.75 -8.85 0.34
N ASP A 69 16.78 -9.70 0.20
CA ASP A 69 18.17 -9.39 0.58
C ASP A 69 18.76 -8.27 -0.28
N THR A 70 18.40 -8.22 -1.56
CA THR A 70 18.83 -7.16 -2.47
C THR A 70 18.20 -5.82 -2.11
N VAL A 71 16.91 -5.81 -1.80
CA VAL A 71 16.19 -4.63 -1.31
C VAL A 71 16.79 -4.16 0.02
N GLU A 72 17.04 -5.07 0.96
CA GLU A 72 17.59 -4.72 2.28
C GLU A 72 19.01 -4.12 2.16
N ARG A 73 19.88 -4.67 1.30
CA ARG A 73 21.23 -4.10 1.06
C ARG A 73 21.17 -2.72 0.42
N ALA A 74 20.32 -2.52 -0.59
CA ALA A 74 20.15 -1.22 -1.22
C ALA A 74 19.59 -0.18 -0.24
N TRP A 75 18.65 -0.61 0.61
CA TRP A 75 18.03 0.19 1.65
C TRP A 75 19.05 0.75 2.65
N PHE A 76 19.97 -0.07 3.17
CA PHE A 76 21.00 0.38 4.11
C PHE A 76 21.91 1.46 3.52
N LYS A 77 22.27 1.33 2.24
CA LYS A 77 23.07 2.35 1.55
C LYS A 77 22.30 3.65 1.43
N HIS A 78 21.04 3.58 0.99
CA HIS A 78 20.17 4.74 0.86
C HIS A 78 19.91 5.43 2.20
N GLU A 79 19.76 4.68 3.29
CA GLU A 79 19.57 5.22 4.63
C GLU A 79 20.71 6.15 5.06
N LYS A 80 21.97 5.71 4.89
CA LYS A 80 23.14 6.50 5.29
C LYS A 80 23.19 7.83 4.54
N GLU A 81 23.02 7.79 3.21
CA GLU A 81 23.04 8.99 2.37
C GLU A 81 21.86 9.92 2.68
N PHE A 82 20.68 9.36 2.88
CA PHE A 82 19.48 10.08 3.28
C PHE A 82 19.71 10.82 4.59
N CYS A 83 20.15 10.13 5.65
CA CYS A 83 20.31 10.74 6.97
C CYS A 83 21.41 11.81 6.99
N LEU A 84 22.50 11.63 6.26
CA LEU A 84 23.51 12.69 6.08
C LEU A 84 22.89 13.96 5.49
N LYS A 85 22.07 13.83 4.43
CA LYS A 85 21.41 14.98 3.80
C LYS A 85 20.40 15.65 4.72
N VAL A 86 19.59 14.88 5.45
CA VAL A 86 18.56 15.37 6.38
C VAL A 86 19.18 16.10 7.57
N LEU A 87 20.19 15.51 8.21
CA LEU A 87 20.86 16.11 9.37
C LEU A 87 21.56 17.41 9.01
N ASN A 88 22.20 17.47 7.83
CA ASN A 88 22.81 18.67 7.28
C ASN A 88 21.80 19.71 6.76
N GLY A 89 20.49 19.42 6.77
CA GLY A 89 19.45 20.32 6.27
C GLY A 89 19.47 20.53 4.76
N THR A 90 20.14 19.65 4.01
CA THR A 90 20.30 19.73 2.55
C THR A 90 19.25 18.90 1.79
N HIS A 91 18.47 18.07 2.49
CA HIS A 91 17.40 17.30 1.87
C HIS A 91 16.17 18.20 1.61
N GLN A 92 15.82 18.39 0.33
CA GLN A 92 14.74 19.33 -0.06
C GLN A 92 13.34 18.87 0.40
N LEU A 93 13.05 17.57 0.27
CA LEU A 93 11.73 17.01 0.60
C LEU A 93 11.53 16.63 2.06
N PHE A 94 12.58 16.21 2.77
CA PHE A 94 12.51 15.63 4.11
C PHE A 94 13.33 16.45 5.10
N ASN A 95 12.80 17.59 5.54
CA ASN A 95 13.46 18.51 6.47
C ASN A 95 12.71 18.71 7.79
N SER A 96 11.61 17.97 8.01
CA SER A 96 10.82 18.06 9.24
C SER A 96 11.60 17.60 10.47
N GLU A 97 11.16 18.06 11.65
CA GLU A 97 11.72 17.60 12.93
C GLU A 97 11.61 16.08 13.07
N GLY A 98 10.46 15.49 12.71
CA GLY A 98 10.27 14.04 12.65
C GLY A 98 11.30 13.32 11.79
N CYS A 99 11.65 13.86 10.62
CA CYS A 99 12.70 13.28 9.77
C CYS A 99 14.10 13.43 10.35
N ARG A 100 14.41 14.56 10.99
CA ARG A 100 15.69 14.73 11.70
C ARG A 100 15.80 13.75 12.87
N ASN A 101 14.75 13.64 13.69
CA ASN A 101 14.69 12.71 14.81
C ASN A 101 14.83 11.25 14.36
N SER A 102 14.24 10.90 13.20
CA SER A 102 14.38 9.55 12.61
C SER A 102 15.82 9.16 12.28
N CYS A 103 16.73 10.13 12.13
CA CYS A 103 18.14 9.91 11.80
C CYS A 103 19.09 10.01 13.00
N LEU A 104 18.63 10.54 14.13
CA LEU A 104 19.46 10.74 15.32
C LEU A 104 19.49 9.52 16.26
N ILE A 105 18.46 8.68 16.23
CA ILE A 105 18.25 7.63 17.22
C ILE A 105 18.01 6.31 16.51
N SER A 106 19.09 5.59 16.18
CA SER A 106 19.03 4.33 15.41
C SER A 106 18.44 3.14 16.19
N ASN A 107 18.40 3.22 17.53
CA ASN A 107 18.09 2.07 18.39
C ASN A 107 16.71 2.14 19.07
N GLN A 108 15.81 3.01 18.64
CA GLN A 108 14.47 3.13 19.22
C GLN A 108 13.37 2.76 18.21
N PRO A 109 12.34 2.00 18.60
CA PRO A 109 11.26 1.60 17.68
C PRO A 109 10.43 2.78 17.15
N TYR A 110 10.45 3.93 17.85
CA TYR A 110 9.64 5.12 17.54
C TYR A 110 10.25 6.04 16.48
N THR A 111 11.50 5.83 16.05
CA THR A 111 12.22 6.69 15.08
C THR A 111 12.11 6.21 13.64
N ARG A 112 11.12 5.37 13.37
CA ARG A 112 10.94 4.70 12.10
C ARG A 112 10.17 5.57 11.11
N ARG A 113 10.76 5.73 9.94
CA ARG A 113 10.19 6.39 8.77
C ARG A 113 9.08 5.54 8.15
N ASN A 114 7.97 6.16 7.79
CA ASN A 114 6.80 5.47 7.25
C ASN A 114 6.55 5.84 5.78
N VAL A 115 6.12 4.90 4.97
CA VAL A 115 5.41 5.22 3.72
C VAL A 115 3.93 4.93 3.90
N ILE A 116 3.07 5.85 3.48
CA ILE A 116 1.62 5.66 3.44
C ILE A 116 1.24 5.46 1.97
N ILE A 117 0.71 4.29 1.66
CA ILE A 117 0.33 3.87 0.31
C ILE A 117 -1.19 3.85 0.22
N ILE A 118 -1.72 4.70 -0.66
CA ILE A 118 -3.15 4.83 -0.91
C ILE A 118 -3.43 4.28 -2.30
N PRO A 119 -4.00 3.07 -2.42
CA PRO A 119 -4.44 2.55 -3.71
C PRO A 119 -5.64 3.37 -4.19
N TYR A 120 -5.64 3.77 -5.45
CA TYR A 120 -6.57 4.77 -5.94
C TYR A 120 -7.07 4.50 -7.36
N ARG A 121 -8.35 4.82 -7.60
CA ARG A 121 -8.96 4.99 -8.91
C ARG A 121 -10.29 5.73 -8.76
N ASN A 122 -10.50 6.83 -9.46
CA ASN A 122 -11.80 7.54 -9.57
C ASN A 122 -12.47 7.89 -8.22
N ARG A 123 -11.69 8.34 -7.22
CA ARG A 123 -12.15 8.59 -5.84
C ARG A 123 -11.74 9.97 -5.31
N ALA A 124 -11.72 10.97 -6.19
CA ALA A 124 -11.13 12.28 -5.92
C ALA A 124 -11.72 12.97 -4.68
N GLU A 125 -13.04 12.89 -4.49
CA GLU A 125 -13.71 13.47 -3.31
C GLU A 125 -13.28 12.82 -1.99
N HIS A 126 -13.02 11.51 -1.98
CA HIS A 126 -12.51 10.81 -0.80
C HIS A 126 -11.06 11.20 -0.54
N LEU A 127 -10.23 11.23 -1.59
CA LEU A 127 -8.83 11.63 -1.49
C LEU A 127 -8.67 13.06 -0.96
N MET A 128 -9.49 14.00 -1.45
CA MET A 128 -9.48 15.40 -0.97
C MET A 128 -9.84 15.54 0.52
N LYS A 129 -10.58 14.58 1.09
CA LYS A 129 -10.88 14.54 2.54
C LYS A 129 -9.78 13.83 3.32
N LEU A 130 -9.24 12.75 2.77
CA LEU A 130 -8.25 11.91 3.44
C LEU A 130 -6.89 12.61 3.58
N ILE A 131 -6.36 13.21 2.51
CA ILE A 131 -5.00 13.77 2.51
C ILE A 131 -4.80 14.82 3.61
N PRO A 132 -5.64 15.86 3.75
CA PRO A 132 -5.46 16.85 4.81
C PRO A 132 -5.54 16.23 6.21
N ARG A 133 -6.44 15.25 6.39
CA ARG A 133 -6.60 14.55 7.67
C ARG A 133 -5.36 13.75 8.06
N LEU A 134 -4.78 13.00 7.11
CA LEU A 134 -3.54 12.26 7.32
C LEU A 134 -2.38 13.20 7.58
N VAL A 135 -2.24 14.27 6.82
CA VAL A 135 -1.17 15.27 7.02
C VAL A 135 -1.24 15.86 8.43
N GLU A 136 -2.45 16.23 8.91
CA GLU A 136 -2.63 16.71 10.29
C GLU A 136 -2.19 15.67 11.33
N LEU A 137 -2.68 14.43 11.20
CA LEU A 137 -2.40 13.34 12.13
C LEU A 137 -0.90 13.03 12.19
N LEU A 138 -0.28 12.79 11.03
CA LEU A 138 1.11 12.37 10.93
C LEU A 138 2.06 13.48 11.40
N THR A 139 1.70 14.75 11.15
CA THR A 139 2.46 15.91 11.66
C THR A 139 2.34 16.03 13.18
N LYS A 140 1.15 15.84 13.76
CA LYS A 140 0.96 15.83 15.22
C LYS A 140 1.70 14.70 15.91
N GLN A 141 1.85 13.55 15.25
CA GLN A 141 2.65 12.42 15.72
C GLN A 141 4.16 12.60 15.47
N ASN A 142 4.57 13.74 14.91
CA ASN A 142 5.96 14.07 14.58
C ASN A 142 6.65 12.98 13.74
N LEU A 143 5.91 12.38 12.79
CA LEU A 143 6.42 11.28 11.97
C LEU A 143 7.21 11.81 10.78
N CYS A 144 8.26 11.08 10.41
CA CYS A 144 8.86 11.21 9.09
C CYS A 144 8.14 10.28 8.13
N TYR A 145 7.50 10.83 7.10
CA TYR A 145 6.68 10.02 6.21
C TYR A 145 6.75 10.47 4.76
N LEU A 146 6.44 9.53 3.88
CA LEU A 146 6.13 9.75 2.47
C LEU A 146 4.70 9.27 2.22
N LEU A 147 3.88 10.09 1.57
CA LEU A 147 2.54 9.70 1.15
C LEU A 147 2.55 9.46 -0.37
N ILE A 148 2.15 8.25 -0.79
CA ILE A 148 2.05 7.84 -2.18
C ILE A 148 0.60 7.50 -2.50
N VAL A 149 0.06 8.17 -3.52
CA VAL A 149 -1.20 7.78 -4.15
C VAL A 149 -0.84 7.00 -5.41
N SER A 150 -1.21 5.73 -5.46
CA SER A 150 -0.92 4.86 -6.60
C SER A 150 -2.21 4.63 -7.38
N GLU A 151 -2.25 5.15 -8.62
CA GLU A 151 -3.46 5.15 -9.44
C GLU A 151 -3.41 4.05 -10.51
N GLN A 152 -4.43 3.20 -10.52
CA GLN A 152 -4.64 2.26 -11.62
C GLN A 152 -5.42 2.96 -12.74
N ILE A 153 -4.80 3.15 -13.89
CA ILE A 153 -5.36 3.98 -14.98
C ILE A 153 -6.04 3.19 -16.10
N ASP A 154 -5.82 1.87 -16.15
CA ASP A 154 -6.48 0.99 -17.11
C ASP A 154 -7.99 0.82 -16.85
N GLN A 155 -8.67 0.08 -17.73
CA GLN A 155 -10.10 -0.24 -17.61
C GLN A 155 -10.37 -1.63 -17.02
N GLN A 156 -9.33 -2.35 -16.57
CA GLN A 156 -9.50 -3.67 -15.94
C GLN A 156 -10.17 -3.52 -14.57
N PRO A 157 -10.70 -4.62 -13.98
CA PRO A 157 -11.11 -4.60 -12.59
C PRO A 157 -10.00 -4.03 -11.69
N PHE A 158 -10.38 -3.31 -10.65
CA PHE A 158 -9.40 -2.71 -9.74
C PHE A 158 -8.63 -3.82 -9.03
N ASN A 159 -7.30 -3.81 -9.10
CA ASN A 159 -6.42 -4.77 -8.46
C ASN A 159 -5.62 -4.04 -7.37
N LYS A 160 -6.16 -4.08 -6.16
CA LYS A 160 -5.60 -3.39 -5.00
C LYS A 160 -4.20 -3.89 -4.65
N GLY A 161 -3.97 -5.21 -4.75
CA GLY A 161 -2.67 -5.83 -4.49
C GLY A 161 -1.57 -5.33 -5.42
N ILE A 162 -1.79 -5.34 -6.75
CA ILE A 162 -0.82 -4.83 -7.74
C ILE A 162 -0.49 -3.36 -7.46
N VAL A 163 -1.52 -2.53 -7.24
CA VAL A 163 -1.36 -1.09 -7.03
C VAL A 163 -0.53 -0.81 -5.77
N MET A 164 -0.79 -1.56 -4.69
CA MET A 164 -0.06 -1.47 -3.42
C MET A 164 1.39 -1.95 -3.55
N ASN A 165 1.62 -3.12 -4.17
CA ASN A 165 2.95 -3.67 -4.39
C ASN A 165 3.81 -2.73 -5.24
N THR A 166 3.23 -2.18 -6.30
CA THR A 166 3.89 -1.24 -7.21
C THR A 166 4.29 0.04 -6.46
N ALA A 167 3.41 0.58 -5.62
CA ALA A 167 3.69 1.71 -4.74
C ALA A 167 4.80 1.42 -3.72
N PHE A 168 4.82 0.23 -3.14
CA PHE A 168 5.82 -0.19 -2.16
C PHE A 168 7.22 -0.21 -2.79
N VAL A 169 7.35 -0.81 -3.97
CA VAL A 169 8.65 -0.88 -4.68
C VAL A 169 9.13 0.52 -5.03
N GLU A 170 8.26 1.36 -5.58
CA GLU A 170 8.64 2.73 -5.95
C GLU A 170 9.06 3.56 -4.74
N ALA A 171 8.39 3.41 -3.59
CA ALA A 171 8.71 4.15 -2.38
C ALA A 171 10.17 4.00 -1.93
N LEU A 172 10.82 2.86 -2.24
CA LEU A 172 12.21 2.57 -1.88
C LEU A 172 13.21 3.55 -2.55
N ASN A 173 12.81 4.17 -3.66
CA ASN A 173 13.61 5.18 -4.36
C ASN A 173 13.54 6.57 -3.71
N TRP A 174 12.55 6.81 -2.86
CA TRP A 174 12.25 8.14 -2.31
C TRP A 174 12.57 8.27 -0.84
N LEU A 175 12.26 7.24 -0.05
CA LEU A 175 12.42 7.24 1.39
C LEU A 175 12.96 5.87 1.83
N PRO A 176 14.07 5.79 2.57
CA PRO A 176 14.48 4.54 3.23
C PRO A 176 13.55 4.27 4.42
N PHE A 177 12.29 3.93 4.16
CA PHE A 177 11.24 3.71 5.15
C PHE A 177 11.38 2.34 5.84
N HIS A 178 10.84 2.22 7.05
CA HIS A 178 10.88 0.98 7.83
C HIS A 178 9.52 0.29 7.92
N CYS A 179 8.43 1.04 7.75
CA CYS A 179 7.07 0.52 7.70
C CYS A 179 6.33 1.07 6.48
N ALA A 180 5.54 0.20 5.85
CA ALA A 180 4.53 0.58 4.89
C ALA A 180 3.15 0.56 5.55
N ILE A 181 2.36 1.60 5.34
CA ILE A 181 0.98 1.73 5.80
C ILE A 181 0.10 1.70 4.56
N PHE A 182 -0.55 0.58 4.34
CA PHE A 182 -1.53 0.40 3.27
C PHE A 182 -2.87 0.94 3.75
N HIS A 183 -3.45 1.88 3.01
CA HIS A 183 -4.53 2.70 3.53
C HIS A 183 -5.63 2.93 2.49
N ASP A 184 -6.80 2.34 2.72
CA ASP A 184 -7.97 2.57 1.87
C ASP A 184 -8.37 4.05 1.85
N VAL A 185 -8.68 4.58 0.65
CA VAL A 185 -8.90 6.02 0.43
C VAL A 185 -10.13 6.57 1.17
N ASP A 186 -11.05 5.70 1.59
CA ASP A 186 -12.32 6.06 2.20
C ASP A 186 -12.37 5.89 3.72
N LEU A 187 -11.28 5.49 4.37
CA LEU A 187 -11.22 5.38 5.84
C LEU A 187 -10.60 6.63 6.45
N ILE A 188 -11.36 7.38 7.26
CA ILE A 188 -10.88 8.62 7.88
C ILE A 188 -10.66 8.38 9.38
N PRO A 189 -9.43 8.50 9.90
CA PRO A 189 -9.17 8.35 11.33
C PRO A 189 -9.87 9.47 12.11
N MET A 190 -10.63 9.12 13.14
CA MET A 190 -11.51 10.07 13.84
C MET A 190 -10.76 11.01 14.80
N ASN A 191 -9.56 10.62 15.27
CA ASN A 191 -8.76 11.43 16.20
C ASN A 191 -7.26 11.29 15.91
N ASN A 192 -6.43 12.14 16.53
CA ASN A 192 -4.98 12.16 16.30
C ASN A 192 -4.21 11.12 17.14
N GLU A 193 -4.90 10.38 18.00
CA GLU A 193 -4.36 9.33 18.85
C GLU A 193 -4.33 7.97 18.15
N VAL A 194 -5.03 7.83 17.01
CA VAL A 194 -4.91 6.65 16.14
C VAL A 194 -3.45 6.50 15.73
N ASP A 195 -2.80 5.46 16.23
CA ASP A 195 -1.35 5.30 16.15
C ASP A 195 -0.87 4.84 14.76
N TYR A 196 -0.24 5.75 14.01
CA TYR A 196 0.41 5.47 12.72
C TYR A 196 1.92 5.22 12.88
N THR A 197 2.44 5.08 14.10
CA THR A 197 3.85 4.71 14.32
C THR A 197 4.13 3.29 13.85
N CYS A 198 5.36 3.07 13.41
CA CYS A 198 5.84 1.76 13.01
C CYS A 198 6.02 0.85 14.23
N SER A 199 5.46 -0.36 14.17
CA SER A 199 5.62 -1.40 15.19
C SER A 199 6.65 -2.45 14.78
N ILE A 200 6.99 -3.36 15.70
CA ILE A 200 7.83 -4.52 15.40
C ILE A 200 7.04 -5.56 14.60
N TYR A 201 5.73 -5.64 14.81
CA TYR A 201 4.80 -6.55 14.15
C TYR A 201 3.85 -5.79 13.22
N PRO A 202 3.26 -6.44 12.19
CA PRO A 202 2.14 -5.86 11.46
C PRO A 202 1.01 -5.44 12.41
N LYS A 203 0.46 -4.24 12.19
CA LYS A 203 -0.58 -3.62 12.99
C LYS A 203 -1.79 -3.34 12.10
N HIS A 204 -2.88 -4.07 12.32
CA HIS A 204 -4.16 -3.72 11.72
C HIS A 204 -4.72 -2.53 12.50
N ILE A 205 -4.75 -1.34 11.88
CA ILE A 205 -5.09 -0.07 12.53
C ILE A 205 -6.61 0.16 12.53
N SER A 206 -7.31 -0.17 11.44
CA SER A 206 -8.75 0.07 11.26
C SER A 206 -9.66 -0.96 11.95
N VAL A 207 -9.46 -1.17 13.25
CA VAL A 207 -10.19 -2.19 14.03
C VAL A 207 -11.61 -1.78 14.44
N SER A 208 -11.90 -0.48 14.41
CA SER A 208 -13.18 0.11 14.82
C SER A 208 -13.66 1.08 13.74
N VAL A 209 -14.55 0.59 12.86
CA VAL A 209 -15.09 1.35 11.72
C VAL A 209 -16.61 1.53 11.88
N ASP A 210 -17.09 2.75 11.71
CA ASP A 210 -18.50 3.12 11.90
C ASP A 210 -19.49 2.28 11.06
N LYS A 211 -19.13 1.96 9.81
CA LYS A 211 -19.90 1.09 8.90
C LYS A 211 -20.19 -0.28 9.52
N PHE A 212 -19.28 -0.79 10.34
CA PHE A 212 -19.40 -2.09 11.02
C PHE A 212 -19.84 -1.93 12.48
N GLN A 213 -20.55 -0.84 12.80
CA GLN A 213 -21.01 -0.53 14.16
C GLN A 213 -19.87 -0.50 15.18
N ASN A 214 -18.68 -0.03 14.76
CA ASN A 214 -17.47 0.03 15.59
C ASN A 214 -17.05 -1.35 16.13
N ARG A 215 -17.30 -2.42 15.37
CA ARG A 215 -16.90 -3.79 15.69
C ARG A 215 -16.04 -4.35 14.57
N LEU A 216 -15.04 -5.13 14.95
CA LEU A 216 -14.25 -5.91 14.01
C LEU A 216 -15.14 -7.03 13.43
N PRO A 217 -15.33 -7.10 12.09
CA PRO A 217 -16.20 -8.10 11.48
C PRO A 217 -15.80 -9.56 11.75
N TYR A 218 -14.50 -9.87 11.71
CA TYR A 218 -13.91 -11.18 12.02
C TYR A 218 -12.44 -11.02 12.41
N ILE A 219 -11.86 -11.99 13.13
CA ILE A 219 -10.57 -11.84 13.80
C ILE A 219 -9.38 -11.88 12.85
N GLU A 220 -9.54 -12.45 11.67
CA GLU A 220 -8.55 -12.55 10.61
C GLU A 220 -8.48 -11.28 9.77
N LEU A 221 -9.50 -10.40 9.84
CA LEU A 221 -9.54 -9.19 9.02
C LEU A 221 -8.34 -8.28 9.30
N ILE A 222 -7.62 -7.93 8.24
CA ILE A 222 -6.54 -6.94 8.23
C ILE A 222 -6.68 -5.88 7.12
N GLY A 223 -7.80 -5.88 6.38
CA GLY A 223 -8.12 -4.87 5.38
C GLY A 223 -8.41 -3.49 5.97
N GLY A 224 -8.60 -2.50 5.09
CA GLY A 224 -8.78 -1.11 5.48
C GLY A 224 -7.44 -0.39 5.63
N VAL A 225 -6.87 -0.41 6.84
CA VAL A 225 -5.58 0.23 7.18
C VAL A 225 -4.65 -0.74 7.89
N LEU A 226 -3.60 -1.16 7.20
CA LEU A 226 -2.57 -2.08 7.72
C LEU A 226 -1.21 -1.41 7.70
N SER A 227 -0.56 -1.32 8.85
CA SER A 227 0.86 -0.97 8.96
C SER A 227 1.68 -2.24 9.06
N ILE A 228 2.69 -2.41 8.20
CA ILE A 228 3.54 -3.60 8.18
C ILE A 228 5.02 -3.19 8.05
N PRO A 229 5.90 -3.76 8.90
CA PRO A 229 7.35 -3.55 8.75
C PRO A 229 7.85 -4.01 7.38
N LEU A 230 8.79 -3.27 6.80
CA LEU A 230 9.39 -3.58 5.50
C LEU A 230 9.86 -5.04 5.41
N LYS A 231 10.56 -5.53 6.45
CA LYS A 231 11.02 -6.92 6.52
C LYS A 231 9.88 -7.95 6.53
N ALA A 232 8.79 -7.65 7.24
CA ALA A 232 7.63 -8.54 7.29
C ALA A 232 6.92 -8.58 5.93
N PHE A 233 6.78 -7.42 5.27
CA PHE A 233 6.17 -7.33 3.94
C PHE A 233 6.98 -8.08 2.87
N LEU A 234 8.31 -7.94 2.89
CA LEU A 234 9.20 -8.70 2.01
C LEU A 234 9.12 -10.21 2.29
N ARG A 235 9.10 -10.61 3.57
CA ARG A 235 9.02 -12.02 3.97
C ARG A 235 7.74 -12.73 3.52
N VAL A 236 6.61 -12.02 3.43
CA VAL A 236 5.36 -12.57 2.89
C VAL A 236 5.20 -12.39 1.37
N ASN A 237 6.23 -11.88 0.70
CA ASN A 237 6.22 -11.57 -0.73
C ASN A 237 5.12 -10.58 -1.15
N GLY A 238 4.86 -9.57 -0.30
CA GLY A 238 3.85 -8.55 -0.53
C GLY A 238 2.40 -9.09 -0.66
N TYR A 239 1.53 -8.32 -1.32
CA TYR A 239 0.18 -8.76 -1.65
C TYR A 239 0.18 -9.71 -2.85
N SER A 240 -0.80 -10.60 -2.95
CA SER A 240 -1.05 -11.31 -4.21
C SER A 240 -1.48 -10.35 -5.33
N ASN A 241 -0.92 -10.57 -6.53
CA ASN A 241 -1.30 -9.85 -7.75
C ASN A 241 -2.52 -10.48 -8.45
N LEU A 242 -3.07 -11.58 -7.94
CA LEU A 242 -4.11 -12.37 -8.61
C LEU A 242 -5.54 -11.94 -8.27
N PHE A 243 -5.71 -11.08 -7.25
CA PHE A 243 -7.03 -10.57 -6.85
C PHE A 243 -7.46 -9.38 -7.71
N TRP A 244 -8.22 -9.68 -8.75
CA TRP A 244 -8.87 -8.68 -9.60
C TRP A 244 -10.29 -8.40 -9.09
N GLY A 245 -10.63 -7.13 -8.87
CA GLY A 245 -11.92 -6.76 -8.26
C GLY A 245 -11.90 -6.82 -6.73
N TRP A 246 -13.08 -6.75 -6.11
CA TRP A 246 -13.18 -6.68 -4.65
C TRP A 246 -13.14 -8.06 -3.97
N GLY A 247 -12.24 -8.19 -2.98
CA GLY A 247 -12.26 -9.21 -1.93
C GLY A 247 -11.04 -10.13 -1.87
N ALA A 248 -10.74 -10.59 -0.65
CA ALA A 248 -9.78 -11.64 -0.27
C ALA A 248 -8.29 -11.33 -0.45
N GLU A 249 -7.92 -10.14 -0.95
CA GLU A 249 -6.51 -9.76 -1.06
C GLU A 249 -5.85 -9.54 0.30
N ASP A 250 -6.62 -9.05 1.27
CA ASP A 250 -6.23 -8.83 2.65
C ASP A 250 -6.23 -10.12 3.46
N ASP A 251 -7.21 -11.00 3.22
CA ASP A 251 -7.25 -12.34 3.81
C ASP A 251 -6.03 -13.19 3.39
N ASP A 252 -5.62 -13.15 2.10
CA ASP A 252 -4.40 -13.81 1.62
C ASP A 252 -3.13 -13.32 2.34
N VAL A 253 -3.01 -12.01 2.57
CA VAL A 253 -1.87 -11.47 3.34
C VAL A 253 -1.91 -11.94 4.79
N TYR A 254 -3.09 -12.01 5.41
CA TYR A 254 -3.21 -12.55 6.77
C TYR A 254 -2.71 -13.99 6.84
N GLU A 255 -3.17 -14.86 5.93
CA GLU A 255 -2.74 -16.26 5.88
C GLU A 255 -1.23 -16.38 5.69
N ARG A 256 -0.62 -15.59 4.80
CA ARG A 256 0.83 -15.59 4.60
C ARG A 256 1.62 -15.13 5.83
N LEU A 257 1.09 -14.16 6.58
CA LEU A 257 1.67 -13.74 7.85
C LEU A 257 1.62 -14.87 8.87
N MET A 258 0.50 -15.58 8.97
CA MET A 258 0.33 -16.71 9.89
C MET A 258 1.27 -17.88 9.53
N ILE A 259 1.38 -18.24 8.25
CA ILE A 259 2.32 -19.27 7.75
C ILE A 259 3.77 -18.91 8.10
N ASN A 260 4.12 -17.62 8.09
CA ASN A 260 5.45 -17.13 8.44
C ASN A 260 5.66 -16.91 9.95
N GLU A 261 4.69 -17.27 10.79
CA GLU A 261 4.71 -17.08 12.25
C GLU A 261 4.86 -15.61 12.66
N ILE A 262 4.29 -14.68 11.88
CA ILE A 262 4.32 -13.25 12.13
C ILE A 262 2.97 -12.81 12.74
N PRO A 263 2.91 -12.52 14.05
CA PRO A 263 1.64 -12.14 14.68
C PRO A 263 1.19 -10.76 14.23
N VAL A 264 -0.12 -10.56 14.10
CA VAL A 264 -0.74 -9.25 13.85
C VAL A 264 -1.20 -8.65 15.17
N ILE A 265 -0.80 -7.41 15.44
CA ILE A 265 -1.24 -6.65 16.61
C ILE A 265 -2.36 -5.68 16.26
N ARG A 266 -3.14 -5.30 17.26
CA ARG A 266 -4.29 -4.39 17.13
C ARG A 266 -4.26 -3.33 18.25
N PRO A 267 -4.51 -2.05 17.92
CA PRO A 267 -4.63 -0.99 18.93
C PRO A 267 -5.95 -1.09 19.70
N ASP A 268 -6.08 -0.30 20.77
CA ASP A 268 -7.34 -0.15 21.50
C ASP A 268 -8.45 0.34 20.55
N PRO A 269 -9.58 -0.39 20.39
CA PRO A 269 -10.67 0.00 19.50
C PRO A 269 -11.38 1.30 19.92
N ASN A 270 -11.23 1.75 21.16
CA ASN A 270 -11.75 3.04 21.62
C ASN A 270 -10.90 4.22 21.11
N VAL A 271 -9.62 3.98 20.84
CA VAL A 271 -8.69 4.98 20.30
C VAL A 271 -8.69 4.93 18.77
N ALA A 272 -8.57 3.74 18.19
CA ALA A 272 -8.41 3.50 16.76
C ALA A 272 -9.73 3.49 15.97
N GLN A 273 -10.48 4.58 16.08
CA GLN A 273 -11.79 4.75 15.45
C GLN A 273 -11.69 5.39 14.05
N PHE A 274 -12.49 4.89 13.12
CA PHE A 274 -12.54 5.33 11.73
C PHE A 274 -13.96 5.57 11.26
N THR A 275 -14.12 6.62 10.44
CA THR A 275 -15.33 6.88 9.66
C THR A 275 -15.10 6.42 8.22
N MET A 276 -15.96 5.53 7.70
CA MET A 276 -15.93 5.15 6.28
C MET A 276 -16.76 6.13 5.45
N LEU A 277 -16.12 6.77 4.47
CA LEU A 277 -16.80 7.63 3.52
C LEU A 277 -17.71 6.80 2.60
N LYS A 278 -18.98 7.21 2.50
CA LYS A 278 -19.98 6.52 1.70
C LYS A 278 -19.58 6.45 0.23
N HIS A 279 -19.84 5.30 -0.37
CA HIS A 279 -19.57 5.03 -1.78
C HIS A 279 -20.34 3.82 -2.30
N LYS A 280 -20.41 3.67 -3.62
CA LYS A 280 -20.93 2.46 -4.26
C LYS A 280 -19.88 1.34 -4.14
N PRO A 281 -20.22 0.15 -3.61
CA PRO A 281 -19.29 -0.96 -3.54
C PRO A 281 -18.71 -1.29 -4.92
N SER A 282 -17.43 -1.62 -4.96
CA SER A 282 -16.82 -2.19 -6.16
C SER A 282 -17.45 -3.54 -6.47
N LEU A 283 -17.54 -3.90 -7.74
CA LEU A 283 -17.99 -5.24 -8.13
C LEU A 283 -17.01 -6.27 -7.55
N ALA A 284 -17.54 -7.19 -6.74
CA ALA A 284 -16.79 -8.36 -6.33
C ALA A 284 -16.50 -9.23 -7.55
N PHE A 285 -15.38 -9.97 -7.52
CA PHE A 285 -15.10 -10.95 -8.57
C PHE A 285 -16.28 -11.91 -8.70
N HIS A 286 -16.69 -12.21 -9.94
CA HIS A 286 -17.91 -12.97 -10.21
C HIS A 286 -17.87 -14.27 -9.41
N SER A 287 -18.91 -14.53 -8.62
CA SER A 287 -19.02 -15.70 -7.73
C SER A 287 -18.69 -17.04 -8.39
N ALA A 288 -18.93 -17.18 -9.70
CA ALA A 288 -18.64 -18.39 -10.48
C ALA A 288 -17.14 -18.65 -10.69
N LEU A 289 -16.27 -17.64 -10.56
CA LEU A 289 -14.83 -17.76 -10.74
C LEU A 289 -14.05 -17.91 -9.42
N ARG A 290 -14.72 -17.76 -8.26
CA ARG A 290 -14.09 -17.95 -6.94
C ARG A 290 -13.57 -19.37 -6.70
N PHE A 291 -14.17 -20.36 -7.36
CA PHE A 291 -13.78 -21.77 -7.23
C PHE A 291 -12.44 -22.14 -7.88
N TYR A 292 -11.84 -21.24 -8.65
CA TYR A 292 -10.55 -21.49 -9.33
C TYR A 292 -9.36 -20.78 -8.65
N ALA A 293 -9.61 -20.04 -7.57
CA ALA A 293 -8.60 -19.22 -6.87
C ALA A 293 -8.30 -19.69 -5.43
N THR A 294 -8.83 -20.84 -5.03
CA THR A 294 -8.46 -21.58 -3.81
C THR A 294 -7.69 -22.82 -4.18
#